data_AF-A0A120A0D7-F1
#
_entry.id   AF-A0A120A0D7-F1
#
_cell.length_a   1.000
_cell.length_b   1.000
_cell.length_c   1.000
_cell.angle_alpha   90.00
_cell.angle_beta   90.00
_cell.angle_gamma   90.00
#
_symmetry.space_group_name_H-M   'P 1'
#
loop_
_entity.id
_entity.type
_entity.pdbx_description
1 polymer ?
#
loop_
_entity_poly.entity_id
_entity_poly.type
_entity_poly.pdbx_seq_one_letter_code
_entity_poly.pdbx_strand_id
1 'polypeptide(L)'
;MAFNFEKLNELAKDRSQEVIRKSEELEKNRDWLRMSRMIALAIRYHLRKEGITQRAFADMLDVSPAYIGKLLKGNENLTLETICRVQSAIGENLISIHRPYECKVSILSYDINSFSFGGEKDKYESVTTVTEYSSIKNAA
;
A
#
# COMPACT_ATOMS: atom_id res chain seq x y z
N MET A 1 -46.20 4.93 -13.36
CA MET A 1 -46.50 4.89 -11.91
C MET A 1 -45.85 6.10 -11.28
N ALA A 2 -46.64 7.00 -10.68
CA ALA A 2 -46.08 8.12 -9.91
C ALA A 2 -45.66 7.60 -8.53
N PHE A 3 -44.43 7.90 -8.11
CA PHE A 3 -43.91 7.53 -6.80
C PHE A 3 -44.59 8.41 -5.75
N ASN A 4 -45.25 7.81 -4.76
CA ASN A 4 -45.97 8.55 -3.72
C ASN A 4 -45.02 8.84 -2.54
N PHE A 5 -44.62 10.10 -2.40
CA PHE A 5 -43.67 10.56 -1.38
C PHE A 5 -44.26 10.66 0.03
N GLU A 6 -45.57 10.89 0.16
CA GLU A 6 -46.24 11.04 1.46
C GLU A 6 -46.26 9.72 2.22
N LYS A 7 -46.65 8.64 1.54
CA LYS A 7 -46.68 7.28 2.11
C LYS A 7 -45.28 6.80 2.52
N LEU A 8 -44.25 7.30 1.86
CA LEU A 8 -42.86 6.95 2.17
C LEU A 8 -42.37 7.65 3.44
N ASN A 9 -42.75 8.91 3.65
CA ASN A 9 -42.46 9.65 4.88
C ASN A 9 -43.21 9.07 6.09
N GLU A 10 -44.45 8.62 5.94
CA GLU A 10 -45.18 7.93 7.03
C GLU A 10 -44.53 6.61 7.46
N LEU A 11 -43.90 5.89 6.51
CA LEU A 11 -43.22 4.63 6.77
C LEU A 11 -41.77 4.83 7.26
N ALA A 12 -41.21 6.02 7.07
CA ALA A 12 -39.85 6.35 7.48
C ALA A 12 -39.81 6.55 9.00
N LYS A 13 -39.07 5.69 9.71
CA LYS A 13 -38.79 5.90 11.13
C LYS A 13 -37.74 6.98 11.29
N ASP A 14 -37.92 7.86 12.28
CA ASP A 14 -36.89 8.80 12.67
C ASP A 14 -35.60 8.06 13.03
N ARG A 15 -34.50 8.56 12.49
CA ARG A 15 -33.17 7.99 12.72
C ARG A 15 -32.80 8.27 14.18
N SER A 16 -32.49 7.21 14.94
CA SER A 16 -31.99 7.35 16.31
C SER A 16 -30.75 8.26 16.34
N GLN A 17 -30.62 9.08 17.40
CA GLN A 17 -29.47 9.96 17.63
C GLN A 17 -28.14 9.20 17.54
N GLU A 18 -28.10 7.94 17.96
CA GLU A 18 -26.91 7.09 17.88
C GLU A 18 -26.47 6.82 16.43
N VAL A 19 -27.44 6.61 15.53
CA VAL A 19 -27.19 6.33 14.11
C VAL A 19 -26.72 7.60 13.41
N ILE A 20 -27.27 8.77 13.78
CA ILE A 20 -26.83 10.07 13.29
C ILE A 20 -25.37 10.30 13.69
N ARG A 21 -25.07 10.18 14.99
CA ARG A 21 -23.71 10.36 15.55
C ARG A 21 -22.69 9.45 14.87
N LYS A 22 -23.04 8.18 14.68
CA LYS A 22 -22.18 7.20 14.00
C LYS A 22 -21.97 7.55 12.52
N SER A 23 -22.99 8.07 11.84
CA SER A 23 -22.87 8.54 10.45
C SER A 23 -21.89 9.70 10.35
N GLU A 24 -22.02 10.69 11.24
CA GLU A 24 -21.12 11.85 11.27
C GLU A 24 -19.68 11.45 11.58
N GLU A 25 -19.46 10.50 12.49
CA GLU A 25 -18.12 9.95 12.77
C GLU A 25 -17.51 9.25 11.55
N LEU A 26 -18.30 8.53 10.76
CA LEU A 26 -17.83 7.87 9.53
C LEU A 26 -17.50 8.88 8.44
N GLU A 27 -18.28 9.96 8.33
CA GLU A 27 -18.02 11.04 7.38
C GLU A 27 -16.73 11.79 7.72
N LYS A 28 -16.53 12.14 8.99
CA LYS A 28 -15.30 12.81 9.46
C LYS A 28 -14.05 11.94 9.24
N ASN A 29 -14.20 10.63 9.36
CA ASN A 29 -13.09 9.66 9.29
C ASN A 29 -12.95 8.97 7.93
N ARG A 30 -13.68 9.44 6.91
CA ARG A 30 -13.87 8.71 5.65
C ARG A 30 -12.56 8.38 4.93
N ASP A 31 -11.59 9.29 4.91
CA ASP A 31 -10.38 9.14 4.11
C ASP A 31 -9.43 8.09 4.67
N TRP A 32 -9.13 8.12 5.98
CA TRP A 32 -8.27 7.10 6.59
C TRP A 32 -8.99 5.75 6.69
N LEU A 33 -10.31 5.72 6.91
CA LEU A 33 -11.10 4.48 6.85
C LEU A 33 -11.06 3.85 5.45
N ARG A 34 -11.11 4.67 4.39
CA ARG A 34 -10.94 4.20 3.02
C ARG A 34 -9.57 3.55 2.83
N MET A 35 -8.50 4.21 3.29
CA MET A 35 -7.15 3.64 3.22
C MET A 35 -7.03 2.33 4.03
N SER A 36 -7.54 2.28 5.25
CA SER A 36 -7.56 1.08 6.10
C SER A 36 -8.27 -0.10 5.42
N ARG A 37 -9.42 0.15 4.77
CA ARG A 37 -10.14 -0.87 3.99
C ARG A 37 -9.38 -1.33 2.75
N MET A 38 -8.70 -0.43 2.05
CA MET A 38 -7.87 -0.79 0.90
C MET A 38 -6.70 -1.70 1.32
N ILE A 39 -6.04 -1.37 2.42
CA ILE A 39 -4.98 -2.21 3.01
C ILE A 39 -5.55 -3.58 3.38
N ALA A 40 -6.69 -3.63 4.09
CA ALA A 40 -7.34 -4.88 4.45
C ALA A 40 -7.69 -5.76 3.25
N LEU A 41 -8.15 -5.15 2.15
CA LEU A 41 -8.45 -5.85 0.90
C LEU A 41 -7.20 -6.41 0.24
N ALA A 42 -6.12 -5.61 0.20
CA ALA A 42 -4.83 -6.07 -0.33
C ALA A 42 -4.29 -7.26 0.46
N ILE A 43 -4.28 -7.19 1.79
CA ILE A 43 -3.86 -8.32 2.64
C ILE A 43 -4.70 -9.56 2.33
N ARG A 44 -6.05 -9.42 2.26
CA ARG A 44 -6.93 -10.55 1.92
C ARG A 44 -6.60 -11.17 0.56
N TYR A 45 -6.23 -10.35 -0.41
CA TYR A 45 -5.81 -10.81 -1.73
C TYR A 45 -4.53 -11.65 -1.64
N HIS A 46 -3.49 -11.17 -0.95
CA HIS A 46 -2.24 -11.92 -0.76
C HIS A 46 -2.46 -13.24 -0.03
N LEU A 47 -3.23 -13.22 1.06
CA LEU A 47 -3.56 -14.43 1.80
C LEU A 47 -4.26 -15.49 0.92
N ARG A 48 -5.17 -15.06 0.05
CA ARG A 48 -5.83 -15.98 -0.90
C ARG A 48 -4.88 -16.48 -1.99
N LYS A 49 -4.04 -15.61 -2.53
CA LYS A 49 -3.05 -15.92 -3.57
C LYS A 49 -2.05 -16.97 -3.08
N GLU A 50 -1.62 -16.87 -1.83
CA GLU A 50 -0.63 -17.76 -1.21
C GLU A 50 -1.25 -18.95 -0.47
N GLY A 51 -2.58 -19.01 -0.35
CA GLY A 51 -3.27 -20.07 0.40
C GLY A 51 -3.07 -19.99 1.92
N ILE A 52 -2.67 -18.84 2.46
CA ILE A 52 -2.40 -18.64 3.88
C ILE A 52 -3.71 -18.35 4.63
N THR A 53 -3.94 -19.06 5.72
CA THR A 53 -5.09 -18.81 6.60
C THR A 53 -4.84 -17.61 7.52
N GLN A 54 -5.91 -16.96 8.00
CA GLN A 54 -5.77 -15.84 8.94
C GLN A 54 -5.06 -16.21 10.25
N ARG A 55 -5.17 -17.47 10.69
CA ARG A 55 -4.46 -17.97 11.88
C ARG A 55 -2.97 -18.07 11.61
N ALA A 56 -2.60 -18.74 10.52
CA ALA A 56 -1.20 -18.84 10.10
C ALA A 56 -0.55 -17.45 9.89
N PHE A 57 -1.31 -16.50 9.34
CA PHE A 57 -0.83 -15.12 9.20
C PHE A 57 -0.65 -14.40 10.54
N ALA A 58 -1.53 -14.67 11.52
CA ALA A 58 -1.38 -14.14 12.88
C ALA A 58 -0.14 -14.72 13.57
N ASP A 59 0.11 -16.01 13.39
CA ASP A 59 1.30 -16.70 13.91
C ASP A 59 2.59 -16.16 13.26
N MET A 60 2.57 -15.92 11.95
CA MET A 60 3.69 -15.31 11.21
C MET A 60 4.03 -13.90 11.69
N LEU A 61 3.01 -13.15 12.10
CA LEU A 61 3.15 -11.81 12.62
C LEU A 61 3.38 -11.78 14.13
N ASP A 62 3.35 -12.90 14.86
CA ASP A 62 3.38 -12.96 16.33
C ASP A 62 2.33 -12.02 16.97
N VAL A 63 1.08 -12.13 16.51
CA VAL A 63 -0.06 -11.36 17.02
C VAL A 63 -1.28 -12.25 17.23
N SER A 64 -2.23 -11.77 18.03
CA SER A 64 -3.48 -12.50 18.25
C SER A 64 -4.30 -12.64 16.95
N PRO A 65 -4.89 -13.82 16.67
CA PRO A 65 -5.84 -13.99 15.57
C PRO A 65 -7.03 -13.02 15.63
N ALA A 66 -7.43 -12.60 16.83
CA ALA A 66 -8.49 -11.61 17.02
C ALA A 66 -8.07 -10.23 16.50
N TYR A 67 -6.80 -9.87 16.67
CA TYR A 67 -6.23 -8.64 16.14
C TYR A 67 -6.20 -8.63 14.61
N ILE A 68 -5.76 -9.74 13.99
CA ILE A 68 -5.83 -9.91 12.53
C ILE A 68 -7.29 -9.83 12.04
N GLY A 69 -8.24 -10.41 12.77
CA GLY A 69 -9.66 -10.30 12.45
C GLY A 69 -10.16 -8.85 12.43
N LYS A 70 -9.64 -7.97 13.29
CA LYS A 70 -9.95 -6.54 13.30
C LYS A 70 -9.24 -5.78 12.16
N LEU A 71 -7.96 -6.05 11.96
CA LEU A 71 -7.16 -5.52 10.85
C LEU A 71 -7.85 -5.79 9.50
N LEU A 72 -8.27 -7.03 9.26
CA LEU A 72 -8.92 -7.45 8.01
C LEU A 72 -10.36 -6.93 7.84
N LYS A 73 -10.94 -6.29 8.86
CA LYS A 73 -12.20 -5.53 8.72
C LYS A 73 -11.96 -4.11 8.20
N GLY A 74 -10.75 -3.57 8.33
CA GLY A 74 -10.40 -2.23 7.84
C GLY A 74 -11.11 -1.09 8.57
N ASN A 75 -11.50 -1.30 9.83
CA ASN A 75 -12.11 -0.28 10.68
C ASN A 75 -11.18 0.16 11.83
N GLU A 76 -9.95 -0.35 11.85
CA GLU A 76 -8.93 0.02 12.82
C GLU A 76 -7.97 1.04 12.23
N ASN A 77 -7.47 1.93 13.09
CA ASN A 77 -6.40 2.84 12.75
C ASN A 77 -5.06 2.09 12.89
N LEU A 78 -4.39 1.83 11.76
CA LEU A 78 -3.16 1.05 11.74
C LEU A 78 -1.97 1.96 12.03
N THR A 79 -1.09 1.52 12.94
CA THR A 79 0.18 2.20 13.15
C THR A 79 1.11 1.95 11.97
N LEU A 80 2.05 2.88 11.72
CA LEU A 80 3.09 2.69 10.71
C LEU A 80 3.90 1.42 10.96
N GLU A 81 4.20 1.12 12.23
CA GLU A 81 4.87 -0.12 12.64
C GLU A 81 4.09 -1.36 12.19
N THR A 82 2.77 -1.39 12.40
CA THR A 82 1.90 -2.50 11.98
C THR A 82 1.95 -2.68 10.46
N ILE A 83 1.85 -1.57 9.72
CA ILE A 83 1.90 -1.60 8.25
C ILE A 83 3.25 -2.16 7.79
N CYS A 84 4.36 -1.72 8.38
CA CYS A 84 5.69 -2.23 8.07
C CYS A 84 5.79 -3.74 8.35
N ARG A 85 5.33 -4.20 9.52
CA ARG A 85 5.35 -5.64 9.87
C ARG A 85 4.54 -6.48 8.88
N VAL A 86 3.36 -6.02 8.52
CA VAL A 86 2.49 -6.67 7.54
C VAL A 86 3.15 -6.75 6.16
N GLN A 87 3.72 -5.64 5.68
CA GLN A 87 4.43 -5.61 4.39
C GLN A 87 5.63 -6.55 4.38
N SER A 88 6.41 -6.59 5.46
CA SER A 88 7.54 -7.51 5.59
C SER A 88 7.10 -8.98 5.61
N ALA A 89 5.97 -9.29 6.27
CA ALA A 89 5.43 -10.64 6.30
C ALA A 89 4.90 -11.10 4.92
N ILE A 90 4.26 -10.20 4.18
CA ILE A 90 3.76 -10.49 2.82
C ILE A 90 4.90 -10.46 1.79
N GLY A 91 5.97 -9.70 2.04
CA GLY A 91 7.06 -9.48 1.09
C GLY A 91 6.73 -8.48 -0.04
N GLU A 92 5.61 -7.76 0.07
CA GLU A 92 5.18 -6.75 -0.91
C GLU A 92 4.82 -5.42 -0.23
N ASN A 93 4.98 -4.30 -0.96
CA ASN A 93 4.62 -2.97 -0.46
C ASN A 93 3.12 -2.71 -0.64
N LEU A 94 2.40 -2.52 0.46
CA LEU A 94 0.97 -2.20 0.48
C LEU A 94 0.72 -0.69 0.34
N ILE A 95 1.63 0.13 0.88
CA ILE A 95 1.57 1.59 0.79
C ILE A 95 2.85 2.09 0.13
N SER A 96 2.68 3.02 -0.81
CA SER A 96 3.79 3.74 -1.42
C SER A 96 3.83 5.18 -0.92
N ILE A 97 5.04 5.64 -0.60
CA ILE A 97 5.28 7.03 -0.19
C ILE A 97 5.79 7.76 -1.41
N HIS A 98 5.21 8.93 -1.73
CA HIS A 98 5.73 9.80 -2.77
C HIS A 98 7.05 10.44 -2.31
N ARG A 99 8.11 10.29 -3.12
CA ARG A 99 9.47 10.75 -2.81
C ARG A 99 9.93 11.76 -3.86
N PRO A 100 9.49 13.03 -3.80
CA PRO A 100 9.76 14.03 -4.82
C PRO A 100 11.25 14.41 -4.92
N TYR A 101 12.04 14.05 -3.91
CA TYR A 101 13.48 14.27 -3.83
C TYR A 101 14.32 13.13 -4.43
N GLU A 102 13.70 12.02 -4.84
CA GLU A 102 14.40 10.93 -5.52
C GLU A 102 14.31 11.13 -7.04
N CYS A 103 15.42 11.51 -7.68
CA CYS A 103 15.50 11.49 -9.15
C CYS A 103 16.00 10.11 -9.60
N LYS A 104 15.22 9.44 -10.46
CA LYS A 104 15.66 8.21 -11.11
C LYS A 104 16.32 8.58 -12.43
N VAL A 105 17.64 8.52 -12.47
CA VAL A 105 18.40 8.70 -13.72
C VAL A 105 18.61 7.31 -14.32
N SER A 106 17.95 7.02 -15.43
CA SER A 106 18.28 5.86 -16.26
C SER A 106 19.41 6.24 -17.20
N ILE A 107 20.63 5.81 -16.91
CA ILE A 107 21.76 5.95 -17.84
C ILE A 107 21.69 4.76 -18.80
N LEU A 108 21.57 5.06 -20.10
CA LEU A 108 21.78 4.06 -21.14
C LEU A 108 23.29 3.78 -21.20
N SER A 109 23.73 2.67 -20.63
CA SER A 109 25.09 2.19 -20.81
C SER A 109 25.20 1.51 -22.16
N TYR A 110 25.93 2.12 -23.09
CA TYR A 110 26.42 1.43 -24.28
C TYR A 110 27.79 0.84 -23.95
N ASP A 111 28.07 -0.38 -24.41
CA ASP A 111 29.40 -0.96 -24.29
C ASP A 111 30.41 -0.02 -24.97
N ILE A 112 31.26 0.64 -24.18
CA ILE A 112 32.31 1.54 -24.66
C ILE A 112 33.28 0.80 -25.61
N ASN A 113 33.32 -0.53 -25.54
CA ASN A 113 34.23 -1.39 -26.27
C ASN A 113 33.88 -1.65 -27.75
N SER A 114 32.82 -1.06 -28.32
CA SER A 114 32.57 -1.18 -29.76
C SER A 114 33.32 -0.16 -30.63
N PHE A 115 34.14 0.73 -30.06
CA PHE A 115 35.06 1.53 -30.88
C PHE A 115 36.21 0.62 -31.37
N SER A 116 36.09 0.10 -32.59
CA SER A 116 37.17 -0.60 -33.27
C SER A 116 38.15 0.40 -33.86
N PHE A 117 39.05 0.94 -33.03
CA PHE A 117 40.33 1.39 -33.56
C PHE A 117 41.21 0.14 -33.71
N GLY A 118 41.74 -0.08 -34.91
CA GLY A 118 42.47 -1.29 -35.26
C GLY A 118 43.62 -1.56 -34.29
N GLY A 119 43.72 -2.82 -33.85
CA GLY A 119 44.76 -3.31 -32.97
C GLY A 119 44.18 -4.03 -31.75
N GLU A 120 44.26 -5.35 -31.79
CA GLU A 120 44.24 -6.33 -30.68
C GLU A 120 43.60 -5.89 -29.35
N LYS A 121 42.41 -6.43 -29.04
CA LYS A 121 41.64 -6.09 -27.83
C LYS A 121 41.88 -7.10 -26.71
N ASP A 122 42.57 -6.69 -25.65
CA ASP A 122 42.46 -7.35 -24.36
C ASP A 122 41.04 -7.17 -23.81
N LYS A 123 40.39 -8.29 -23.48
CA LYS A 123 39.03 -8.29 -22.91
C LYS A 123 39.09 -7.89 -21.45
N TYR A 124 38.62 -6.68 -21.14
CA TYR A 124 38.33 -6.28 -19.76
C TYR A 124 36.81 -6.27 -19.57
N GLU A 125 36.31 -7.13 -18.69
CA GLU A 125 34.94 -7.09 -18.17
C GLU A 125 34.98 -6.48 -16.77
N SER A 126 34.39 -5.30 -16.59
CA SER A 126 34.07 -4.77 -15.27
C SER A 126 32.55 -4.69 -15.12
N VAL A 127 32.00 -5.56 -14.27
CA VAL A 127 30.60 -5.52 -13.85
C VAL A 127 30.55 -4.81 -12.52
N THR A 128 30.13 -3.54 -12.51
CA THR A 128 29.77 -2.84 -11.27
C THR A 128 28.39 -2.22 -11.43
N THR A 129 27.41 -2.78 -10.73
CA THR A 129 26.10 -2.17 -10.55
C THR A 129 26.21 -1.08 -9.48
N VAL A 130 26.46 0.16 -9.90
CA VAL A 130 26.48 1.30 -8.98
C VAL A 130 25.02 1.66 -8.65
N THR A 131 24.58 1.27 -7.45
CA THR A 131 23.30 1.71 -6.89
C THR A 131 23.56 2.88 -5.95
N GLU A 132 24.11 3.98 -6.47
CA GLU A 132 24.34 5.17 -5.67
C GLU A 132 23.24 6.21 -5.91
N TYR A 133 22.52 6.53 -4.83
CA TYR A 133 21.62 7.67 -4.79
C TYR A 133 22.47 8.94 -4.69
N SER A 134 22.56 9.72 -5.77
CA SER A 134 23.15 11.05 -5.69
C SER A 134 22.14 12.00 -5.04
N SER A 135 22.41 12.42 -3.80
CA SER A 135 21.73 13.59 -3.23
C SER A 135 21.98 14.79 -4.14
N ILE A 136 20.92 15.47 -4.56
CA ILE A 136 21.01 16.71 -5.35
C ILE A 136 21.85 17.71 -4.54
N LYS A 137 23.11 17.89 -4.92
CA LYS A 137 23.92 19.00 -4.42
C LYS A 137 23.45 20.25 -5.16
N ASN A 138 22.67 21.06 -4.45
CA ASN A 138 22.34 22.47 -4.67
C ASN A 138 22.55 22.99 -6.10
N ALA A 139 21.44 23.19 -6.82
CA ALA A 139 21.39 24.14 -7.92
C ALA A 139 21.56 25.55 -7.32
N ALA A 140 22.72 26.16 -7.58
CA ALA A 140 22.99 27.57 -7.34
C ALA A 140 22.37 28.43 -8.46
#